data_AF-A0A928TDX6-F1
#
_entry.id   AF-A0A928TDX6-F1
#
_cell.length_a   1.000
_cell.length_b   1.000
_cell.length_c   1.000
_cell.angle_alpha   90.00
_cell.angle_beta   90.00
_cell.angle_gamma   90.00
#
_symmetry.space_group_name_H-M   'P 1'
#
loop_
_entity.id
_entity.type
_entity.pdbx_description
1 polymer ?
#
loop_
_entity_poly.entity_id
_entity_poly.type
_entity_poly.pdbx_seq_one_letter_code
_entity_poly.pdbx_strand_id
1 'polypeptide(L)'
;MTVGLPLAGLFGFGLWLVVTSLPWARRRPDLAFELRRLSAQGRMELEAERLQAGPAMFLSPALERTLRPVLDDAGRLVGGLLARLGVRTADLEQRLAVGWPGMTPSQFFGQKLAVALLFFACFPALNLAGLHPFGPWPIWTWLAGGFVGFMQPDWLLERRVSRRRQQVLIELPTVLDLLAMAASAGLSPEQALLDVSRQVKGALGEGLRNVARQAGLGTMTHPEGLRAMAGREGVQEIVSMADAWQSALEQGLPLGQVMLTLADTVRERKRTTLIAEGEKSSVRMLFPVALFIFPVFLVVLLYPAGVQLLGLSD
;
A
#
# COMPACT_ATOMS: atom_id res chain seq x y z
N MET A 1 29.73 34.56 -4.08
CA MET A 1 29.85 33.15 -4.51
C MET A 1 30.06 32.17 -3.34
N THR A 2 29.71 32.51 -2.10
CA THR A 2 29.96 31.66 -0.90
C THR A 2 28.71 30.99 -0.33
N VAL A 3 27.51 31.29 -0.85
CA VAL A 3 26.24 30.81 -0.28
C VAL A 3 25.73 29.50 -0.93
N GLY A 4 26.35 29.05 -2.03
CA GLY A 4 25.91 27.86 -2.77
C GLY A 4 26.09 26.51 -2.06
N LEU A 5 27.08 26.41 -1.17
CA LEU A 5 27.41 25.18 -0.44
C LEU A 5 26.43 24.83 0.71
N PRO A 6 25.96 25.78 1.55
CA PRO A 6 24.89 25.49 2.51
C PRO A 6 23.52 25.27 1.85
N LEU A 7 23.30 25.79 0.64
CA LEU A 7 22.05 25.65 -0.14
C LEU A 7 21.80 24.22 -0.66
N ALA A 8 22.85 23.51 -1.08
CA ALA A 8 22.75 22.08 -1.42
C ALA A 8 22.45 21.23 -0.17
N GLY A 9 22.93 21.67 1.00
CA GLY A 9 22.68 21.02 2.29
C GLY A 9 21.21 21.08 2.72
N LEU A 10 20.53 22.23 2.54
CA LEU A 10 19.13 22.41 2.96
C LEU A 10 18.11 21.78 2.01
N PHE A 11 18.32 21.86 0.69
CA PHE A 11 17.54 21.06 -0.27
C PHE A 11 17.78 19.57 -0.07
N GLY A 12 19.03 19.18 0.19
CA GLY A 12 19.40 17.84 0.62
C GLY A 12 18.68 17.43 1.91
N PHE A 13 18.57 18.31 2.90
CA PHE A 13 17.94 18.04 4.21
C PHE A 13 16.41 17.97 4.12
N GLY A 14 15.78 18.82 3.30
CA GLY A 14 14.34 18.76 3.01
C GLY A 14 13.96 17.52 2.21
N LEU A 15 14.73 17.20 1.17
CA LEU A 15 14.58 15.95 0.41
C LEU A 15 14.90 14.73 1.29
N TRP A 16 15.89 14.83 2.18
CA TRP A 16 16.25 13.80 3.17
C TRP A 16 15.17 13.64 4.23
N LEU A 17 14.50 14.71 4.69
CA LEU A 17 13.34 14.62 5.58
C LEU A 17 12.12 14.03 4.88
N VAL A 18 11.89 14.34 3.61
CA VAL A 18 10.86 13.68 2.80
C VAL A 18 11.19 12.21 2.59
N VAL A 19 12.45 11.86 2.29
CA VAL A 19 12.91 10.47 2.09
C VAL A 19 12.99 9.68 3.40
N THR A 20 13.28 10.31 4.54
CA THR A 20 13.30 9.66 5.87
C THR A 20 11.94 9.63 6.56
N SER A 21 11.01 10.52 6.20
CA SER A 21 9.60 10.41 6.58
C SER A 21 8.84 9.37 5.76
N LEU A 22 9.36 8.97 4.59
CA LEU A 22 8.94 7.72 3.95
C LEU A 22 9.44 6.53 4.79
N PRO A 23 8.55 5.65 5.30
CA PRO A 23 8.96 4.50 6.10
C PRO A 23 9.50 3.38 5.20
N TRP A 24 10.54 3.64 4.42
CA TRP A 24 11.20 2.68 3.53
C TRP A 24 12.06 1.64 4.26
N ALA A 25 12.31 1.83 5.55
CA ALA A 25 13.08 0.87 6.32
C ALA A 25 12.17 -0.24 6.89
N ARG A 26 11.89 -1.28 6.09
CA ARG A 26 11.97 -2.63 6.66
C ARG A 26 13.38 -2.73 7.24
N ARG A 27 13.52 -2.50 8.56
CA ARG A 27 14.76 -2.83 9.28
C ARG A 27 15.01 -4.31 9.00
N ARG A 28 16.14 -4.63 8.36
CA ARG A 28 16.60 -6.02 8.36
C ARG A 28 16.71 -6.42 9.84
N PRO A 29 16.10 -7.55 10.24
CA PRO A 29 16.11 -7.97 11.63
C PRO A 29 17.56 -8.14 12.07
N ASP A 30 17.90 -7.46 13.16
CA ASP A 30 19.18 -7.58 13.84
C ASP A 30 19.31 -8.99 14.43
N LEU A 31 20.48 -9.60 14.36
CA LEU A 31 20.74 -10.99 14.79
C LEU A 31 20.43 -11.20 16.28
N ALA A 32 20.52 -10.14 17.09
CA ALA A 32 20.13 -10.15 18.50
C ALA A 32 18.61 -10.37 18.71
N PHE A 33 17.77 -9.87 17.78
CA PHE A 33 16.31 -10.08 17.79
C PHE A 33 15.96 -11.51 17.40
N GLU A 34 16.77 -12.12 16.53
CA GLU A 34 16.58 -13.46 16.02
C GLU A 34 16.94 -14.56 17.05
N LEU A 35 17.84 -14.25 17.99
CA LEU A 35 18.14 -15.09 19.14
C LEU A 35 17.08 -14.96 20.24
N ARG A 36 16.52 -13.76 20.48
CA ARG A 36 15.46 -13.54 21.47
C ARG A 36 14.13 -14.22 21.11
N ARG A 37 13.77 -14.32 19.83
CA ARG A 37 12.54 -15.04 19.40
C ARG A 37 12.58 -16.56 19.64
N LEU A 38 13.77 -17.13 19.88
CA LEU A 38 13.98 -18.56 20.11
C LEU A 38 13.94 -18.93 21.60
N SER A 39 14.02 -17.98 22.54
CA SER A 39 13.84 -18.24 23.97
C SER A 39 12.37 -18.05 24.39
N ALA A 40 11.86 -18.95 25.26
CA ALA A 40 10.48 -18.90 25.73
C ALA A 40 10.16 -17.61 26.52
N GLN A 41 11.13 -17.07 27.26
CA GLN A 41 11.04 -15.77 27.92
C GLN A 41 11.00 -14.60 26.92
N GLY A 42 11.84 -14.64 25.88
CA GLY A 42 11.86 -13.60 24.86
C GLY A 42 10.58 -13.52 24.05
N ARG A 43 9.86 -14.63 23.86
CA ARG A 43 8.53 -14.64 23.21
C ARG A 43 7.48 -13.87 24.00
N MET A 44 7.46 -14.00 25.34
CA MET A 44 6.50 -13.29 26.19
C MET A 44 6.84 -11.80 26.31
N GLU A 45 8.12 -11.45 26.43
CA GLU A 45 8.56 -10.05 26.40
C GLU A 45 8.26 -9.39 25.06
N LEU A 46 8.48 -10.09 23.93
CA LEU A 46 8.17 -9.58 22.59
C LEU A 46 6.65 -9.47 22.34
N GLU A 47 5.83 -10.34 22.92
CA GLU A 47 4.36 -10.21 22.87
C GLU A 47 3.86 -9.04 23.72
N ALA A 48 4.38 -8.87 24.94
CA ALA A 48 4.06 -7.73 25.80
C ALA A 48 4.53 -6.40 25.17
N GLU A 49 5.72 -6.38 24.57
CA GLU A 49 6.29 -5.22 23.88
C GLU A 49 5.55 -4.94 22.56
N ARG A 50 5.06 -5.96 21.83
CA ARG A 50 4.18 -5.76 20.65
C ARG A 50 2.79 -5.23 21.00
N LEU A 51 2.28 -5.56 22.18
CA LEU A 51 1.00 -5.05 22.68
C LEU A 51 1.12 -3.60 23.19
N GLN A 52 2.31 -3.18 23.65
CA GLN A 52 2.57 -1.83 24.14
C GLN A 52 3.22 -0.89 23.11
N ALA A 53 4.00 -1.42 22.17
CA ALA A 53 4.61 -0.68 21.08
C ALA A 53 3.57 -0.49 19.97
N GLY A 54 2.77 0.57 20.11
CA GLY A 54 2.09 1.16 18.96
C GLY A 54 3.11 1.44 17.83
N PRO A 55 2.69 1.43 16.56
CA PRO A 55 3.62 1.54 15.44
C PRO A 55 4.50 2.78 15.60
N ALA A 56 5.83 2.59 15.72
CA ALA A 56 6.76 3.71 15.86
C ALA A 56 6.61 4.64 14.64
N MET A 57 6.03 5.82 14.90
CA MET A 57 5.57 6.74 13.88
C MET A 57 6.71 7.62 13.34
N PHE A 58 7.80 7.76 14.11
CA PHE A 58 8.96 8.59 13.76
C PHE A 58 10.30 7.93 14.10
N LEU A 59 11.39 8.37 13.47
CA LEU A 59 12.74 7.82 13.63
C LEU A 59 13.44 8.23 14.95
N SER A 60 12.90 9.21 15.72
CA SER A 60 13.53 9.72 16.94
C SER A 60 12.62 9.59 18.19
N PRO A 61 13.05 8.85 19.24
CA PRO A 61 12.27 8.62 20.47
C PRO A 61 11.91 9.89 21.26
N ALA A 62 12.67 10.97 21.10
CA ALA A 62 12.47 12.23 21.81
C ALA A 62 11.32 13.06 21.23
N LEU A 63 11.19 13.04 19.90
CA LEU A 63 10.18 13.79 19.16
C LEU A 63 8.79 13.14 19.31
N GLU A 64 8.77 11.80 19.33
CA GLU A 64 7.57 11.01 19.57
C GLU A 64 7.00 11.21 20.98
N ARG A 65 7.85 11.43 21.99
CA ARG A 65 7.40 11.68 23.39
C ARG A 65 6.82 13.07 23.60
N THR A 66 7.28 14.08 22.87
CA THR A 66 6.82 15.47 23.02
C THR A 66 5.60 15.79 22.16
N LEU A 67 5.50 15.24 20.95
CA LEU A 67 4.39 15.50 20.04
C LEU A 67 3.20 14.55 20.21
N ARG A 68 3.36 13.38 20.85
CA ARG A 68 2.27 12.42 21.12
C ARG A 68 0.99 13.05 21.68
N PRO A 69 1.04 13.80 22.81
CA PRO A 69 -0.19 14.28 23.44
C PRO A 69 -0.92 15.31 22.58
N VAL A 70 -0.19 16.20 21.92
CA VAL A 70 -0.76 17.22 21.03
C VAL A 70 -1.35 16.59 19.76
N LEU A 71 -0.71 15.54 19.24
CA LEU A 71 -1.19 14.80 18.07
C LEU A 71 -2.44 13.95 18.35
N ASP A 72 -2.49 13.29 19.50
CA ASP A 72 -3.65 12.50 19.92
C ASP A 72 -4.87 13.39 20.24
N ASP A 73 -4.65 14.60 20.75
CA ASP A 73 -5.72 15.58 21.02
C ASP A 73 -6.22 16.24 19.73
N ALA A 74 -5.32 16.60 18.81
CA ALA A 74 -5.70 17.12 17.49
C ALA A 74 -6.42 16.06 16.62
N GLY A 75 -5.96 14.80 16.68
CA GLY A 75 -6.60 13.68 15.97
C GLY A 75 -8.02 13.39 16.47
N ARG A 76 -8.29 13.58 17.77
CA ARG A 76 -9.64 13.46 18.35
C ARG A 76 -10.58 14.58 17.90
N LEU A 77 -10.08 15.81 17.80
CA LEU A 77 -10.87 16.96 17.33
C LEU A 77 -11.21 16.86 15.84
N VAL A 78 -10.24 16.47 15.02
CA VAL A 78 -10.45 16.26 13.58
C VAL A 78 -11.31 15.03 13.31
N GLY A 79 -11.12 13.95 14.06
CA GLY A 79 -11.99 12.77 14.03
C GLY A 79 -13.45 13.10 14.38
N GLY A 80 -13.67 13.95 15.39
CA GLY A 80 -15.01 14.43 15.76
C GLY A 80 -15.66 15.33 14.70
N LEU A 81 -14.87 16.20 14.04
CA LEU A 81 -15.34 17.06 12.95
C LEU A 81 -15.63 16.26 11.67
N LEU A 82 -14.79 15.28 11.32
CA LEU A 82 -15.00 14.40 10.17
C LEU A 82 -16.18 13.44 10.38
N ALA A 83 -16.38 12.94 11.60
CA ALA A 83 -17.56 12.15 11.96
C ALA A 83 -18.85 12.97 11.85
N ARG A 84 -18.83 14.25 12.24
CA ARG A 84 -19.95 15.19 12.03
C ARG A 84 -20.22 15.50 10.56
N LEU A 85 -19.21 15.39 9.70
CA LEU A 85 -19.33 15.56 8.24
C LEU A 85 -19.72 14.26 7.50
N GLY A 86 -19.97 13.16 8.21
CA GLY A 86 -20.47 11.91 7.62
C GLY A 86 -19.43 11.14 6.78
N VAL A 87 -18.14 11.45 6.89
CA VAL A 87 -17.08 10.73 6.19
C VAL A 87 -16.87 9.37 6.87
N ARG A 88 -17.36 8.29 6.25
CA ARG A 88 -17.30 6.91 6.76
C ARG A 88 -15.83 6.49 6.99
N THR A 89 -15.42 6.43 8.25
CA THR A 89 -14.09 5.99 8.72
C THR A 89 -13.84 4.49 8.59
N ALA A 90 -14.89 3.68 8.34
CA ALA A 90 -14.81 2.22 8.25
C ALA A 90 -13.91 1.73 7.09
N ASP A 91 -13.90 2.42 5.94
CA ASP A 91 -13.02 2.06 4.80
C ASP A 91 -11.54 2.36 5.14
N LEU A 92 -11.30 3.37 5.99
CA LEU A 92 -9.96 3.78 6.40
C LEU A 92 -9.36 2.82 7.45
N GLU A 93 -10.18 2.33 8.39
CA GLU A 93 -9.80 1.26 9.34
C GLU A 93 -9.40 -0.02 8.61
N GLN A 94 -10.20 -0.43 7.61
CA GLN A 94 -9.92 -1.62 6.82
C GLN A 94 -8.63 -1.48 6.00
N ARG A 95 -8.40 -0.32 5.37
CA ARG A 95 -7.16 -0.03 4.63
C ARG A 95 -5.94 0.06 5.55
N LEU A 96 -6.07 0.63 6.75
CA LEU A 96 -5.02 0.69 7.75
C LEU A 96 -4.67 -0.71 8.28
N ALA A 97 -5.66 -1.58 8.53
CA ALA A 97 -5.42 -2.95 8.99
C ALA A 97 -4.58 -3.79 8.01
N VAL A 98 -4.58 -3.44 6.71
CA VAL A 98 -3.77 -4.07 5.65
C VAL A 98 -2.39 -3.44 5.54
N GLY A 99 -2.34 -2.11 5.47
CA GLY A 99 -1.12 -1.37 5.22
C GLY A 99 -0.20 -1.29 6.44
N TRP A 100 -0.79 -1.11 7.62
CA TRP A 100 -0.14 -0.87 8.93
C TRP A 100 -0.94 -1.56 10.05
N PRO A 101 -0.75 -2.88 10.26
CA PRO A 101 -1.42 -3.58 11.34
C PRO A 101 -1.02 -2.98 12.71
N GLY A 102 -2.01 -2.45 13.45
CA GLY A 102 -1.83 -1.86 14.78
C GLY A 102 -2.00 -0.34 14.88
N MET A 103 -2.30 0.36 13.79
CA MET A 103 -2.48 1.82 13.78
C MET A 103 -3.96 2.19 13.91
N THR A 104 -4.32 3.00 14.91
CA THR A 104 -5.70 3.50 15.04
C THR A 104 -5.96 4.67 14.07
N PRO A 105 -7.19 4.85 13.58
CA PRO A 105 -7.53 5.96 12.66
C PRO A 105 -7.14 7.33 13.22
N SER A 106 -7.27 7.53 14.53
CA SER A 106 -6.88 8.76 15.22
C SER A 106 -5.38 9.07 15.10
N GLN A 107 -4.52 8.04 15.15
CA GLN A 107 -3.07 8.20 15.00
C GLN A 107 -2.66 8.54 13.56
N PHE A 108 -3.37 7.99 12.57
CA PHE A 108 -3.14 8.32 11.16
C PHE A 108 -3.50 9.79 10.86
N PHE A 109 -4.64 10.26 11.37
CA PHE A 109 -5.03 11.66 11.24
C PHE A 109 -4.09 12.60 12.01
N GLY A 110 -3.59 12.20 13.18
CA GLY A 110 -2.54 12.93 13.91
C GLY A 110 -1.29 13.13 13.05
N GLN A 111 -0.74 12.05 12.50
CA GLN A 111 0.43 12.13 11.62
C GLN A 111 0.19 13.00 10.38
N LYS A 112 -0.98 12.85 9.76
CA LYS A 112 -1.39 13.63 8.59
C LYS A 112 -1.43 15.13 8.91
N LEU A 113 -1.92 15.47 10.09
CA LEU A 113 -2.00 16.84 10.57
C LEU A 113 -0.62 17.39 10.94
N ALA A 114 0.25 16.61 11.60
CA ALA A 114 1.64 17.01 11.88
C ALA A 114 2.44 17.29 10.59
N VAL A 115 2.35 16.40 9.59
CA VAL A 115 3.06 16.59 8.32
C VAL A 115 2.52 17.82 7.59
N ALA A 116 1.20 18.01 7.58
CA ALA A 116 0.59 19.20 6.99
C ALA A 116 1.01 20.50 7.71
N LEU A 117 1.05 20.51 9.05
CA LEU A 117 1.45 21.65 9.86
C LEU A 117 2.95 21.97 9.71
N LEU A 118 3.79 20.93 9.59
CA LEU A 118 5.22 21.06 9.38
C LEU A 118 5.53 21.64 7.99
N PHE A 119 4.84 21.16 6.94
CA PHE A 119 4.91 21.77 5.60
C PHE A 119 4.36 23.21 5.60
N PHE A 120 3.22 23.44 6.24
CA PHE A 120 2.59 24.76 6.33
C PHE A 120 3.43 25.78 7.11
N ALA A 121 4.18 25.36 8.13
CA ALA A 121 5.07 26.23 8.91
C ALA A 121 6.46 26.41 8.26
N CYS A 122 6.95 25.42 7.51
CA CYS A 122 8.26 25.45 6.88
C CYS A 122 8.34 26.52 5.77
N PHE A 123 7.32 26.62 4.91
CA PHE A 123 7.30 27.61 3.81
C PHE A 123 7.31 29.09 4.25
N PRO A 124 6.51 29.54 5.23
CA PRO A 124 6.59 30.91 5.74
C PRO A 124 7.88 31.16 6.53
N ALA A 125 8.41 30.18 7.28
CA ALA A 125 9.71 30.30 7.94
C ALA A 125 10.87 30.48 6.94
N LEU A 126 10.83 29.75 5.81
CA LEU A 126 11.77 29.93 4.69
C LEU A 126 11.61 31.29 4.01
N ASN A 127 10.38 31.82 3.92
CA ASN A 127 10.11 33.14 3.36
C ASN A 127 10.64 34.26 4.27
N LEU A 128 10.42 34.18 5.59
CA LEU A 128 11.00 35.13 6.55
C LEU A 128 12.54 35.07 6.61
N ALA A 129 13.14 33.91 6.31
CA ALA A 129 14.59 33.73 6.26
C ALA A 129 15.25 34.29 4.97
N GLY A 130 14.49 34.92 4.07
CA GLY A 130 15.02 35.53 2.84
C GLY A 130 15.43 34.54 1.75
N LEU A 131 15.01 33.27 1.86
CA LEU A 131 15.33 32.21 0.90
C LEU A 131 14.31 32.21 -0.24
N HIS A 132 14.53 33.05 -1.26
CA HIS A 132 13.70 33.07 -2.47
C HIS A 132 14.55 32.90 -3.75
N PRO A 133 14.80 31.67 -4.22
CA PRO A 133 15.56 31.45 -5.46
C PRO A 133 14.88 32.02 -6.72
N PHE A 134 13.59 32.35 -6.66
CA PHE A 134 12.79 32.90 -7.78
C PHE A 134 11.94 34.14 -7.40
N GLY A 135 12.28 34.86 -6.32
CA GLY A 135 11.48 35.97 -5.77
C GLY A 135 10.44 35.55 -4.72
N PRO A 136 9.73 36.49 -4.06
CA PRO A 136 8.85 36.20 -2.92
C PRO A 136 7.79 35.15 -3.27
N TRP A 137 7.74 34.06 -2.52
CA TRP A 137 6.81 32.96 -2.79
C TRP A 137 5.39 33.42 -2.44
N PRO A 138 4.45 33.38 -3.39
CA PRO A 138 3.08 33.78 -3.11
C PRO A 138 2.41 32.81 -2.14
N ILE A 139 1.43 33.31 -1.37
CA ILE A 139 0.69 32.56 -0.34
C ILE A 139 0.07 31.25 -0.88
N TRP A 140 -0.28 31.19 -2.18
CA TRP A 140 -0.80 29.98 -2.81
C TRP A 140 0.20 28.80 -2.82
N THR A 141 1.52 29.06 -2.82
CA THR A 141 2.53 28.00 -2.73
C THR A 141 2.55 27.32 -1.36
N TRP A 142 2.21 28.06 -0.30
CA TRP A 142 2.13 27.54 1.06
C TRP A 142 0.90 26.65 1.22
N LEU A 143 -0.23 27.10 0.67
CA LEU A 143 -1.46 26.30 0.59
C LEU A 143 -1.25 25.03 -0.24
N ALA A 144 -0.57 25.12 -1.38
CA ALA A 144 -0.22 23.96 -2.20
C ALA A 144 0.71 22.98 -1.47
N GLY A 145 1.74 23.48 -0.76
CA GLY A 145 2.66 22.65 0.02
C GLY A 145 1.98 21.91 1.19
N GLY A 146 1.10 22.60 1.92
CA GLY A 146 0.28 21.97 2.97
C GLY A 146 -0.69 20.93 2.41
N PHE A 147 -1.29 21.20 1.25
CA PHE A 147 -2.17 20.26 0.56
C PHE A 147 -1.43 18.99 0.10
N VAL A 148 -0.23 19.15 -0.49
CA VAL A 148 0.62 18.01 -0.88
C VAL A 148 1.08 17.20 0.34
N GLY A 149 1.48 17.87 1.43
CA GLY A 149 1.84 17.20 2.70
C GLY A 149 0.67 16.43 3.32
N PHE A 150 -0.57 16.92 3.16
CA PHE A 150 -1.77 16.21 3.58
C PHE A 150 -2.10 15.01 2.67
N MET A 151 -1.87 15.10 1.36
CA MET A 151 -2.15 14.00 0.41
C MET A 151 -1.08 12.90 0.40
N GLN A 152 0.17 13.23 0.74
CA GLN A 152 1.30 12.29 0.72
C GLN A 152 1.07 10.99 1.52
N PRO A 153 0.60 11.01 2.79
CA PRO A 153 0.41 9.78 3.57
C PRO A 153 -0.69 8.87 2.99
N ASP A 154 -1.77 9.44 2.43
CA ASP A 154 -2.84 8.66 1.79
C ASP A 154 -2.29 7.87 0.60
N TRP A 155 -1.53 8.53 -0.28
CA TRP A 155 -0.89 7.86 -1.43
C TRP A 155 0.10 6.78 -1.00
N LEU A 156 0.83 6.99 0.10
CA LEU A 156 1.79 6.00 0.60
C LEU A 156 1.08 4.78 1.19
N LEU A 157 -0.04 4.99 1.88
CA LEU A 157 -0.90 3.93 2.41
C LEU A 157 -1.49 3.11 1.26
N GLU A 158 -2.09 3.76 0.26
CA GLU A 158 -2.66 3.09 -0.91
C GLU A 158 -1.61 2.27 -1.67
N ARG A 159 -0.41 2.83 -1.87
CA ARG A 159 0.71 2.09 -2.48
C ARG A 159 1.10 0.84 -1.67
N ARG A 160 1.12 0.91 -0.34
CA ARG A 160 1.44 -0.24 0.52
C ARG A 160 0.36 -1.30 0.46
N VAL A 161 -0.90 -0.90 0.60
CA VAL A 161 -2.07 -1.79 0.50
C VAL A 161 -2.07 -2.48 -0.87
N SER A 162 -1.89 -1.72 -1.95
CA SER A 162 -1.82 -2.27 -3.30
C SER A 162 -0.66 -3.25 -3.48
N ARG A 163 0.53 -2.93 -2.96
CA ARG A 163 1.69 -3.84 -3.03
C ARG A 163 1.45 -5.14 -2.27
N ARG A 164 0.84 -5.06 -1.09
CA ARG A 164 0.51 -6.24 -0.28
C ARG A 164 -0.54 -7.11 -0.97
N ARG A 165 -1.60 -6.50 -1.50
CA ARG A 165 -2.61 -7.21 -2.33
C ARG A 165 -1.99 -7.91 -3.53
N GLN A 166 -1.08 -7.23 -4.24
CA GLN A 166 -0.36 -7.83 -5.36
C GLN A 166 0.52 -9.01 -4.93
N GLN A 167 1.22 -8.91 -3.81
CA GLN A 167 2.00 -10.02 -3.26
C GLN A 167 1.12 -11.24 -2.97
N VAL A 168 -0.01 -11.01 -2.30
CA VAL A 168 -1.01 -12.07 -2.01
C VAL A 168 -1.52 -12.71 -3.29
N LEU A 169 -1.88 -11.92 -4.31
CA LEU A 169 -2.34 -12.42 -5.61
C LEU A 169 -1.29 -13.24 -6.36
N ILE A 170 -0.01 -12.87 -6.24
CA ILE A 170 1.11 -13.59 -6.84
C ILE A 170 1.36 -14.92 -6.12
N GLU A 171 1.23 -14.94 -4.79
CA GLU A 171 1.45 -16.11 -3.95
C GLU A 171 0.28 -17.11 -4.02
N LEU A 172 -0.93 -16.65 -4.32
CA LEU A 172 -2.17 -17.44 -4.24
C LEU A 172 -2.17 -18.73 -5.08
N PRO A 173 -1.79 -18.74 -6.38
CA PRO A 173 -1.77 -19.98 -7.16
C PRO A 173 -0.88 -21.06 -6.53
N THR A 174 0.31 -20.66 -6.06
CA THR A 174 1.26 -21.58 -5.41
C THR A 174 0.69 -22.17 -4.13
N VAL A 175 -0.05 -21.38 -3.34
CA VAL A 175 -0.74 -21.88 -2.14
C VAL A 175 -1.81 -22.89 -2.52
N LEU A 176 -2.60 -22.61 -3.55
CA LEU A 176 -3.65 -23.51 -4.02
C LEU A 176 -3.06 -24.83 -4.53
N ASP A 177 -1.93 -24.80 -5.23
CA ASP A 177 -1.20 -26.02 -5.65
C ASP A 177 -0.73 -26.85 -4.44
N LEU A 178 -0.17 -26.19 -3.42
CA LEU A 178 0.28 -26.87 -2.20
C LEU A 178 -0.88 -27.49 -1.44
N LEU A 179 -2.02 -26.78 -1.32
CA LEU A 179 -3.24 -27.32 -0.72
C LEU A 179 -3.79 -28.49 -1.54
N ALA A 180 -3.74 -28.39 -2.87
CA ALA A 180 -4.17 -29.47 -3.75
C ALA A 180 -3.33 -30.73 -3.58
N MET A 181 -2.00 -30.58 -3.51
CA MET A 181 -1.07 -31.69 -3.26
C MET A 181 -1.27 -32.29 -1.86
N ALA A 182 -1.42 -31.46 -0.83
CA ALA A 182 -1.66 -31.92 0.54
C ALA A 182 -2.98 -32.72 0.64
N ALA A 183 -4.06 -32.20 0.06
CA ALA A 183 -5.36 -32.88 0.04
C ALA A 183 -5.30 -34.18 -0.79
N SER A 184 -4.58 -34.19 -1.91
CA SER A 184 -4.38 -35.39 -2.73
C SER A 184 -3.54 -36.46 -2.03
N ALA A 185 -2.70 -36.07 -1.08
CA ALA A 185 -1.95 -36.98 -0.20
C ALA A 185 -2.81 -37.55 0.95
N GLY A 186 -4.11 -37.23 1.00
CA GLY A 186 -5.04 -37.74 2.01
C GLY A 186 -5.02 -36.98 3.34
N LEU A 187 -4.37 -35.81 3.41
CA LEU A 187 -4.44 -34.95 4.58
C LEU A 187 -5.87 -34.42 4.74
N SER A 188 -6.34 -34.33 5.98
CA SER A 188 -7.61 -33.65 6.25
C SER A 188 -7.51 -32.17 5.84
N PRO A 189 -8.63 -31.51 5.49
CA PRO A 189 -8.63 -30.09 5.12
C PRO A 189 -7.92 -29.20 6.16
N GLU A 190 -8.13 -29.48 7.44
CA GLU A 190 -7.53 -28.76 8.56
C GLU A 190 -6.01 -28.99 8.64
N GLN A 191 -5.57 -30.23 8.44
CA GLN A 191 -4.16 -30.59 8.41
C GLN A 191 -3.45 -29.99 7.21
N ALA A 192 -4.09 -30.03 6.03
CA ALA A 192 -3.57 -29.43 4.81
C ALA A 192 -3.37 -27.92 4.96
N LEU A 193 -4.35 -27.20 5.53
CA LEU A 193 -4.19 -25.76 5.78
C LEU A 193 -3.04 -25.47 6.75
N LEU A 194 -2.95 -26.24 7.84
CA LEU A 194 -1.90 -26.06 8.83
C LEU A 194 -0.51 -26.32 8.23
N ASP A 195 -0.35 -27.40 7.48
CA ASP A 195 0.92 -27.77 6.84
C ASP A 195 1.36 -26.72 5.81
N VAL A 196 0.48 -26.34 4.89
CA VAL A 196 0.76 -25.31 3.88
C VAL A 196 1.06 -23.96 4.53
N SER A 197 0.36 -23.58 5.61
CA SER A 197 0.64 -22.34 6.34
C SER A 197 2.06 -22.26 6.91
N ARG A 198 2.67 -23.41 7.23
CA ARG A 198 4.05 -23.50 7.75
C ARG A 198 5.09 -23.44 6.62
N GLN A 199 4.77 -23.97 5.45
CA GLN A 199 5.68 -24.01 4.29
C GLN A 199 5.71 -22.67 3.54
N VAL A 200 4.57 -21.98 3.43
CA VAL A 200 4.43 -20.76 2.64
C VAL A 200 4.97 -19.55 3.40
N LYS A 201 5.96 -18.88 2.81
CA LYS A 201 6.46 -17.58 3.26
C LYS A 201 5.74 -16.45 2.52
N GLY A 202 5.88 -15.21 3.00
CA GLY A 202 5.27 -14.04 2.36
C GLY A 202 3.97 -13.57 3.03
N ALA A 203 3.28 -12.65 2.36
CA ALA A 203 2.12 -11.97 2.93
C ALA A 203 0.92 -12.92 3.11
N LEU A 204 0.68 -13.79 2.12
CA LEU A 204 -0.39 -14.78 2.19
C LEU A 204 -0.09 -15.85 3.24
N GLY A 205 1.17 -16.30 3.33
CA GLY A 205 1.60 -17.26 4.35
C GLY A 205 1.38 -16.76 5.79
N GLU A 206 1.65 -15.48 6.06
CA GLU A 206 1.33 -14.86 7.37
C GLU A 206 -0.16 -14.87 7.67
N GLY A 207 -0.99 -14.55 6.68
CA GLY A 207 -2.45 -14.63 6.77
C GLY A 207 -2.92 -16.05 7.08
N LEU A 208 -2.46 -17.04 6.32
CA LEU A 208 -2.83 -18.45 6.51
C LEU A 208 -2.43 -18.99 7.87
N ARG A 209 -1.25 -18.62 8.41
CA ARG A 209 -0.85 -19.01 9.77
C ARG A 209 -1.79 -18.45 10.82
N ASN A 210 -2.24 -17.21 10.63
CA ASN A 210 -3.20 -16.59 11.54
C ASN A 210 -4.56 -17.30 11.47
N VAL A 211 -5.03 -17.65 10.26
CA VAL A 211 -6.26 -18.43 10.07
C VAL A 211 -6.13 -19.81 10.72
N ALA A 212 -5.06 -20.55 10.44
CA ALA A 212 -4.82 -21.88 11.01
C ALA A 212 -4.72 -21.83 12.55
N ARG A 213 -4.11 -20.79 13.11
CA ARG A 213 -4.07 -20.57 14.56
C ARG A 213 -5.44 -20.30 15.16
N GLN A 214 -6.24 -19.40 14.55
CA GLN A 214 -7.59 -19.09 15.04
C GLN A 214 -8.52 -20.29 14.96
N ALA A 215 -8.40 -21.08 13.89
CA ALA A 215 -9.12 -22.34 13.74
C ALA A 215 -8.69 -23.37 14.80
N GLY A 216 -7.39 -23.49 15.07
CA GLY A 216 -6.86 -24.36 16.13
C GLY A 216 -7.29 -23.96 17.55
N LEU A 217 -7.60 -22.68 17.77
CA LEU A 217 -8.17 -22.17 19.03
C LEU A 217 -9.71 -22.28 19.09
N GLY A 218 -10.36 -22.79 18.04
CA GLY A 218 -11.81 -22.91 17.95
C GLY A 218 -12.56 -21.57 17.85
N THR A 219 -11.85 -20.46 17.57
CA THR A 219 -12.47 -19.13 17.50
C THR A 219 -13.28 -18.93 16.22
N MET A 220 -12.85 -19.54 15.11
CA MET A 220 -13.49 -19.45 13.79
C MET A 220 -13.30 -20.75 13.02
N THR A 221 -14.20 -21.05 12.08
CA THR A 221 -13.99 -22.16 11.14
C THR A 221 -12.96 -21.79 10.06
N HIS A 222 -12.42 -22.79 9.36
CA HIS A 222 -11.43 -22.58 8.30
C HIS A 222 -11.97 -21.66 7.18
N PRO A 223 -13.18 -21.88 6.63
CA PRO A 223 -13.76 -20.98 5.62
C PRO A 223 -14.02 -19.56 6.15
N GLU A 224 -14.52 -19.42 7.38
CA GLU A 224 -14.76 -18.11 7.99
C GLU A 224 -13.46 -17.33 8.19
N GLY A 225 -12.41 -17.99 8.69
CA GLY A 225 -11.10 -17.36 8.85
C GLY A 225 -10.49 -16.93 7.52
N LEU A 226 -10.65 -17.73 6.45
CA LEU A 226 -10.24 -17.35 5.10
C LEU A 226 -11.04 -16.14 4.57
N ARG A 227 -12.36 -16.08 4.79
CA ARG A 227 -13.18 -14.90 4.44
C ARG A 227 -12.77 -13.66 5.24
N ALA A 228 -12.50 -13.80 6.53
CA ALA A 228 -12.02 -12.71 7.37
C ALA A 228 -10.65 -12.21 6.89
N MET A 229 -9.75 -13.12 6.50
CA MET A 229 -8.47 -12.79 5.87
C MET A 229 -8.67 -12.05 4.53
N ALA A 230 -9.59 -12.51 3.70
CA ALA A 230 -9.92 -11.88 2.43
C ALA A 230 -10.47 -10.46 2.60
N GLY A 231 -11.36 -10.26 3.57
CA GLY A 231 -11.91 -8.96 3.93
C GLY A 231 -10.83 -8.01 4.47
N ARG A 232 -9.88 -8.53 5.26
CA ARG A 232 -8.71 -7.77 5.68
C ARG A 232 -7.87 -7.40 4.47
N GLU A 233 -7.20 -8.35 3.83
CA GLU A 233 -6.25 -8.08 2.74
C GLU A 233 -6.89 -7.37 1.53
N GLY A 234 -8.21 -7.53 1.32
CA GLY A 234 -8.97 -6.91 0.23
C GLY A 234 -8.70 -7.59 -1.11
N VAL A 235 -8.60 -8.92 -1.10
CA VAL A 235 -8.35 -9.77 -2.28
C VAL A 235 -9.54 -10.71 -2.45
N GLN A 236 -10.29 -10.54 -3.54
CA GLN A 236 -11.53 -11.32 -3.77
C GLN A 236 -11.27 -12.79 -4.08
N GLU A 237 -10.10 -13.11 -4.64
CA GLU A 237 -9.70 -14.47 -4.98
C GLU A 237 -9.55 -15.35 -3.74
N ILE A 238 -9.26 -14.76 -2.57
CA ILE A 238 -9.29 -15.49 -1.28
C ILE A 238 -10.74 -15.79 -0.88
N VAL A 239 -11.70 -14.91 -1.16
CA VAL A 239 -13.13 -15.21 -0.95
C VAL A 239 -13.54 -16.40 -1.81
N SER A 240 -13.18 -16.39 -3.10
CA SER A 240 -13.41 -17.52 -4.00
C SER A 240 -12.78 -18.82 -3.49
N MET A 241 -11.58 -18.75 -2.91
CA MET A 241 -10.95 -19.91 -2.25
C MET A 241 -11.75 -20.40 -1.04
N ALA A 242 -12.20 -19.49 -0.16
CA ALA A 242 -13.00 -19.85 1.00
C ALA A 242 -14.35 -20.48 0.62
N ASP A 243 -15.00 -19.93 -0.41
CA ASP A 243 -16.28 -20.41 -0.91
C ASP A 243 -16.14 -21.77 -1.61
N ALA A 244 -15.09 -21.94 -2.42
CA ALA A 244 -14.76 -23.23 -3.05
C ALA A 244 -14.43 -24.29 -2.00
N TRP A 245 -13.69 -23.92 -0.95
CA TRP A 245 -13.40 -24.78 0.18
C TRP A 245 -14.66 -25.22 0.91
N GLN A 246 -15.53 -24.29 1.31
CA GLN A 246 -16.79 -24.61 1.99
C GLN A 246 -17.68 -25.49 1.12
N SER A 247 -17.82 -25.14 -0.17
CA SER A 247 -18.62 -25.92 -1.12
C SER A 247 -18.10 -27.35 -1.26
N ALA A 248 -16.77 -27.53 -1.28
CA ALA A 248 -16.18 -28.87 -1.35
C ALA A 248 -16.49 -29.71 -0.12
N LEU A 249 -16.49 -29.10 1.08
CA LEU A 249 -16.85 -29.80 2.33
C LEU A 249 -18.33 -30.18 2.36
N GLU A 250 -19.22 -29.26 1.98
CA GLU A 250 -20.67 -29.49 2.01
C GLU A 250 -21.13 -30.53 0.99
N GLN A 251 -20.50 -30.55 -0.20
CA GLN A 251 -20.86 -31.44 -1.29
C GLN A 251 -20.03 -32.73 -1.33
N GLY A 252 -19.04 -32.88 -0.44
CA GLY A 252 -18.14 -34.02 -0.43
C GLY A 252 -17.25 -34.12 -1.67
N LEU A 253 -16.95 -32.99 -2.32
CA LEU A 253 -16.09 -32.97 -3.50
C LEU A 253 -14.62 -33.17 -3.10
N PRO A 254 -13.79 -33.80 -3.95
CA PRO A 254 -12.37 -33.94 -3.69
C PRO A 254 -11.70 -32.57 -3.64
N LEU A 255 -11.36 -32.11 -2.43
CA LEU A 255 -10.79 -30.78 -2.17
C LEU A 255 -9.55 -30.50 -3.03
N GLY A 256 -8.72 -31.53 -3.26
CA GLY A 256 -7.54 -31.41 -4.11
C GLY A 256 -7.84 -30.96 -5.53
N GLN A 257 -8.85 -31.57 -6.16
CA GLN A 257 -9.28 -31.22 -7.51
C GLN A 257 -9.91 -29.82 -7.57
N VAL A 258 -10.66 -29.44 -6.53
CA VAL A 258 -11.27 -28.10 -6.43
C VAL A 258 -10.19 -27.03 -6.32
N MET A 259 -9.19 -27.23 -5.47
CA MET A 259 -8.07 -26.28 -5.31
C MET A 259 -7.22 -26.17 -6.58
N LEU A 260 -6.96 -27.29 -7.28
CA LEU A 260 -6.22 -27.30 -8.54
C LEU A 260 -6.96 -26.51 -9.64
N THR A 261 -8.26 -26.77 -9.78
CA THR A 261 -9.12 -26.05 -10.75
C THR A 261 -9.15 -24.54 -10.45
N LEU A 262 -9.19 -24.18 -9.16
CA LEU A 262 -9.12 -22.79 -8.74
C LEU A 262 -7.74 -22.17 -9.04
N ALA A 263 -6.64 -22.91 -8.84
CA ALA A 263 -5.29 -22.44 -9.16
C ALA A 263 -5.16 -22.07 -10.64
N ASP A 264 -5.67 -22.92 -11.53
CA ASP A 264 -5.68 -22.67 -12.98
C ASP A 264 -6.58 -21.48 -13.34
N THR A 265 -7.74 -21.35 -12.68
CA THR A 265 -8.62 -20.19 -12.86
C THR A 265 -7.92 -18.88 -12.49
N VAL A 266 -7.18 -18.86 -11.37
CA VAL A 266 -6.44 -17.66 -10.93
C VAL A 266 -5.28 -17.36 -11.89
N ARG A 267 -4.58 -18.38 -12.40
CA ARG A 267 -3.50 -18.22 -13.40
C ARG A 267 -4.03 -17.65 -14.71
N GLU A 268 -5.16 -18.16 -15.20
CA GLU A 268 -5.77 -17.68 -16.44
C GLU A 268 -6.27 -16.24 -16.28
N ARG A 269 -6.93 -15.91 -15.16
CA ARG A 269 -7.30 -14.52 -14.85
C ARG A 269 -6.09 -13.59 -14.87
N LYS A 270 -4.99 -13.97 -14.22
CA LYS A 270 -3.75 -13.19 -14.24
C LYS A 270 -3.24 -12.97 -15.67
N ARG A 271 -3.28 -14.01 -16.51
CA ARG A 271 -2.88 -13.92 -17.92
C ARG A 271 -3.78 -12.94 -18.69
N THR A 272 -5.10 -13.04 -18.55
CA THR A 272 -6.04 -12.14 -19.24
C THR A 272 -5.85 -10.67 -18.83
N THR A 273 -5.60 -10.40 -17.54
CA THR A 273 -5.31 -9.04 -17.06
C THR A 273 -4.03 -8.48 -17.69
N LEU A 274 -2.97 -9.28 -17.75
CA LEU A 274 -1.70 -8.87 -18.38
C LEU A 274 -1.87 -8.58 -19.88
N ILE A 275 -2.67 -9.39 -20.58
CA ILE A 275 -2.99 -9.16 -22.01
C ILE A 275 -3.77 -7.85 -22.17
N ALA A 276 -4.82 -7.64 -21.37
CA ALA A 276 -5.62 -6.42 -21.43
C ALA A 276 -4.81 -5.15 -21.09
N GLU A 277 -3.84 -5.24 -20.17
CA GLU A 277 -2.90 -4.15 -19.90
C GLU A 277 -1.94 -3.90 -21.06
N GLY A 278 -1.48 -4.97 -21.73
CA GLY A 278 -0.66 -4.88 -22.95
C GLY A 278 -1.39 -4.20 -24.11
N GLU A 279 -2.66 -4.55 -24.34
CA GLU A 279 -3.50 -3.94 -25.38
C GLU A 279 -3.71 -2.43 -25.14
N LYS A 280 -3.98 -2.04 -23.89
CA LYS A 280 -4.08 -0.61 -23.52
C LYS A 280 -2.78 0.13 -23.77
N SER A 281 -1.63 -0.51 -23.54
CA SER A 281 -0.32 0.06 -23.84
C SER A 281 -0.14 0.30 -25.35
N SER A 282 -0.59 -0.65 -26.18
CA SER A 282 -0.54 -0.50 -27.65
C SER A 282 -1.34 0.71 -28.14
N VAL A 283 -2.55 0.92 -27.62
CA VAL A 283 -3.37 2.10 -27.97
C VAL A 283 -2.69 3.41 -27.51
N ARG A 284 -2.03 3.42 -26.34
CA ARG A 284 -1.31 4.61 -25.86
C ARG A 284 -0.13 5.00 -26.75
N MET A 285 0.47 4.07 -27.50
CA MET A 285 1.53 4.37 -28.46
C MET A 285 1.03 5.17 -29.67
N LEU A 286 -0.26 5.08 -30.01
CA LEU A 286 -0.84 5.85 -31.12
C LEU A 286 -0.93 7.35 -30.82
N PHE A 287 -1.01 7.74 -29.54
CA PHE A 287 -1.19 9.14 -29.16
C PHE A 287 0.01 10.03 -29.53
N PRO A 288 1.27 9.70 -29.15
CA PRO A 288 2.43 10.44 -29.64
C PRO A 288 2.52 10.44 -31.17
N VAL A 289 2.28 9.29 -31.82
CA VAL A 289 2.36 9.16 -33.28
C VAL A 289 1.36 10.10 -33.97
N ALA A 290 0.10 10.10 -33.53
CA ALA A 290 -0.90 11.02 -34.05
C ALA A 290 -0.51 12.48 -33.78
N LEU A 291 -0.10 12.81 -32.55
CA LEU A 291 0.25 14.19 -32.18
C LEU A 291 1.44 14.75 -32.98
N PHE A 292 2.43 13.93 -33.35
CA PHE A 292 3.61 14.39 -34.08
C PHE A 292 3.47 14.26 -35.61
N ILE A 293 2.87 13.19 -36.11
CA ILE A 293 2.75 12.96 -37.57
C ILE A 293 1.59 13.75 -38.17
N PHE A 294 0.46 13.86 -37.46
CA PHE A 294 -0.74 14.53 -37.99
C PHE A 294 -0.51 16.01 -38.33
N PRO A 295 0.14 16.83 -37.48
CA PRO A 295 0.43 18.23 -37.83
C PRO A 295 1.36 18.35 -39.03
N VAL A 296 2.40 17.49 -39.11
CA VAL A 296 3.34 17.48 -40.23
C VAL A 296 2.61 17.13 -41.53
N PHE A 297 1.75 16.12 -41.49
CA PHE A 297 0.93 15.72 -42.64
C PHE A 297 -0.01 16.84 -43.09
N LEU A 298 -0.64 17.55 -42.15
CA LEU A 298 -1.53 18.68 -42.43
C LEU A 298 -0.78 19.85 -43.10
N VAL A 299 0.43 20.16 -42.63
CA VAL A 299 1.29 21.19 -43.25
C VAL A 299 1.65 20.79 -44.68
N VAL A 300 2.12 19.57 -44.92
CA VAL A 300 2.51 19.10 -46.27
C VAL A 300 1.32 19.12 -47.24
N LEU A 301 0.13 18.74 -46.78
CA LEU A 301 -1.08 18.70 -47.59
C LEU A 301 -1.60 20.11 -47.92
N LEU A 302 -1.62 21.02 -46.94
CA LEU A 302 -2.14 22.38 -47.11
C LEU A 302 -1.14 23.33 -47.77
N TYR A 303 0.16 23.02 -47.73
CA TYR A 303 1.21 23.86 -48.31
C TYR A 303 0.96 24.24 -49.79
N PRO A 304 0.77 23.30 -50.74
CA PRO A 304 0.54 23.65 -52.14
C PRO A 304 -0.77 24.39 -52.38
N ALA A 305 -1.84 24.02 -51.65
CA ALA A 305 -3.13 24.70 -51.73
C ALA A 305 -3.05 26.14 -51.20
N GLY A 306 -2.30 26.37 -50.13
CA GLY A 306 -2.02 27.70 -49.59
C GLY A 306 -1.19 28.56 -50.55
N VAL A 307 -0.17 27.97 -51.18
CA VAL A 307 0.66 28.67 -52.19
C VAL A 307 -0.17 29.06 -53.42
N GLN A 308 -1.06 28.20 -53.89
CA GLN A 308 -1.97 28.50 -55.01
C GLN A 308 -3.00 29.58 -54.65
N LEU A 309 -3.57 29.55 -53.44
CA LEU A 309 -4.56 30.54 -53.00
C LEU A 309 -3.95 31.93 -52.72
N LEU A 310 -2.70 31.99 -52.28
CA LEU A 310 -1.99 33.24 -52.00
C LEU A 310 -1.36 33.88 -53.25
N GLY A 311 -1.46 33.27 -54.42
CA GLY A 311 -1.00 33.87 -55.68
C GLY A 311 0.51 34.07 -55.78
N LEU A 312 1.31 33.23 -55.12
CA LEU A 312 2.79 33.26 -55.18
C LEU A 312 3.35 32.54 -56.42
N SER A 313 2.56 32.38 -57.47
CA SER A 313 2.96 31.78 -58.75
C SER A 313 2.84 32.81 -59.86
N ASP A 314 3.82 33.70 -59.95
CA ASP A 314 4.34 34.23 -61.22
C ASP A 314 5.76 33.67 -61.41
#